data_AF-A0A3D2QLY4-F1
#
_entry.id   AF-A0A3D2QLY4-F1
#
_cell.length_a   1.000
_cell.length_b   1.000
_cell.length_c   1.000
_cell.angle_alpha   90.00
_cell.angle_beta   90.00
_cell.angle_gamma   90.00
#
_symmetry.space_group_name_H-M   'P 1'
#
loop_
_entity.id
_entity.type
_entity.pdbx_description
1 polymer ?
#
loop_
_entity_poly.entity_id
_entity_poly.type
_entity_poly.pdbx_seq_one_letter_code
_entity_poly.pdbx_strand_id
1 'polypeptide(L)'
;MLQQTQTERVLPKYEQFLSLWPDFEAMASSSLLEVLSAWKGLGYNRRALALRTIAQKSVAYGWTLPNDYQALLEFPMIGPATAAAVMAFSHHEKSIYLETNIRRVLIHQFHPNEQHVGDTQLKQELAQLLDLQTDYKHWYYALMDYGVMLKKQVVNPNRRSAHYSRQSKFEDSNRQIRGMLLLVFTEQGPQDFEGLCRQLPFDRERIGACLSALEAEGFISLLPAVSEEPSQRYGIPH
;
A
#
# COMPACT_ATOMS: atom_id res chain seq x y z
N MET A 1 4.50 2.96 0.10
CA MET A 1 4.01 3.59 -1.15
C MET A 1 4.26 2.76 -2.41
N LEU A 2 5.45 2.15 -2.60
CA LEU A 2 5.82 1.43 -3.84
C LEU A 2 5.05 0.12 -4.13
N GLN A 3 4.29 -0.41 -3.18
CA GLN A 3 3.43 -1.58 -3.44
C GLN A 3 2.40 -1.22 -4.53
N GLN A 4 2.42 -1.87 -5.69
CA GLN A 4 1.43 -1.64 -6.76
C GLN A 4 1.35 -0.17 -7.28
N THR A 5 2.37 0.65 -7.02
CA THR A 5 2.48 2.02 -7.54
C THR A 5 3.90 2.21 -8.09
N GLN A 6 4.02 2.78 -9.30
CA GLN A 6 5.32 2.98 -9.96
C GLN A 6 6.18 4.02 -9.24
N THR A 7 7.49 3.84 -9.25
CA THR A 7 8.47 4.72 -8.58
C THR A 7 8.31 6.19 -8.99
N GLU A 8 8.18 6.48 -10.29
CA GLU A 8 8.00 7.85 -10.82
C GLU A 8 6.78 8.58 -10.23
N ARG A 9 5.70 7.83 -9.94
CA ARG A 9 4.50 8.40 -9.29
C ARG A 9 4.67 8.55 -7.78
N VAL A 10 5.50 7.70 -7.17
CA VAL A 10 5.74 7.70 -5.73
C VAL A 10 6.72 8.79 -5.32
N LEU A 11 7.78 9.03 -6.09
CA LEU A 11 8.87 9.94 -5.73
C LEU A 11 8.40 11.32 -5.23
N PRO A 12 7.61 12.11 -5.99
CA PRO A 12 7.17 13.43 -5.52
C PRO A 12 6.28 13.34 -4.28
N LYS A 13 5.52 12.24 -4.13
CA LYS A 13 4.68 12.01 -2.95
C LYS A 13 5.49 11.61 -1.73
N TYR A 14 6.54 10.83 -1.92
CA TYR A 14 7.45 10.44 -0.86
C TYR A 14 8.16 11.67 -0.28
N GLU A 15 8.68 12.55 -1.15
CA GLU A 15 9.28 13.83 -0.74
C GLU A 15 8.30 14.73 0.01
N GLN A 16 7.07 14.87 -0.53
CA GLN A 16 6.00 15.61 0.14
C GLN A 16 5.69 15.05 1.54
N PHE A 17 5.57 13.71 1.66
CA PHE A 17 5.26 13.06 2.94
C PHE A 17 6.35 13.28 3.98
N LEU A 18 7.62 13.14 3.60
CA LEU A 18 8.74 13.37 4.53
C LEU A 18 8.87 14.83 4.95
N SER A 19 8.47 15.77 4.09
CA SER A 19 8.45 17.19 4.44
C SER A 19 7.33 17.52 5.44
N LEU A 20 6.14 16.94 5.26
CA LEU A 20 5.00 17.15 6.16
C LEU A 20 5.14 16.38 7.48
N TRP A 21 5.64 15.15 7.42
CA TRP A 21 5.73 14.21 8.54
C TRP A 21 7.12 13.56 8.56
N PRO A 22 8.13 14.26 9.13
CA PRO A 22 9.51 13.78 9.12
C PRO A 22 9.76 12.56 10.01
N ASP A 23 8.88 12.32 10.99
CA ASP A 23 8.96 11.19 11.93
C ASP A 23 7.57 10.58 12.21
N PHE A 24 7.56 9.51 13.00
CA PHE A 24 6.31 8.84 13.37
C PHE A 24 5.43 9.68 14.30
N GLU A 25 5.98 10.55 15.12
CA GLU A 25 5.19 11.39 16.03
C GLU A 25 4.37 12.43 15.25
N ALA A 26 5.00 13.10 14.27
CA ALA A 26 4.35 14.01 13.35
C ALA A 26 3.27 13.28 12.52
N MET A 27 3.59 12.09 11.99
CA MET A 27 2.62 11.29 11.24
C MET A 27 1.44 10.84 12.11
N ALA A 28 1.68 10.48 13.38
CA ALA A 28 0.64 10.01 14.30
C ALA A 28 -0.34 11.13 14.68
N SER A 29 0.18 12.35 14.82
CA SER A 29 -0.56 13.57 15.16
C SER A 29 -1.35 14.18 14.01
N SER A 30 -1.09 13.74 12.77
CA SER A 30 -1.82 14.20 11.58
C SER A 30 -3.32 13.86 11.63
N SER A 31 -4.15 14.70 11.01
CA SER A 31 -5.56 14.37 10.75
C SER A 31 -5.68 13.37 9.59
N LEU A 32 -6.78 12.60 9.57
CA LEU A 32 -7.02 11.68 8.46
C LEU A 32 -7.20 12.45 7.14
N LEU A 33 -7.83 13.63 7.19
CA LEU A 33 -8.03 14.50 6.04
C LEU A 33 -6.71 14.92 5.40
N GLU A 34 -5.72 15.37 6.19
CA GLU A 34 -4.40 15.77 5.67
C GLU A 34 -3.69 14.59 5.00
N VAL A 35 -3.70 13.42 5.65
CA VAL A 35 -3.07 12.20 5.12
C VAL A 35 -3.70 11.76 3.81
N LEU A 36 -5.04 11.75 3.71
CA LEU A 36 -5.74 11.37 2.49
C LEU A 36 -5.52 12.39 1.37
N SER A 37 -5.51 13.68 1.70
CA SER A 37 -5.23 14.76 0.75
C SER A 37 -3.82 14.65 0.16
N ALA A 38 -2.82 14.39 1.01
CA ALA A 38 -1.45 14.14 0.55
C ALA A 38 -1.35 12.85 -0.26
N TRP A 39 -2.09 11.79 0.09
CA TRP A 39 -2.07 10.48 -0.59
C TRP A 39 -2.75 10.46 -1.97
N LYS A 40 -3.50 11.52 -2.32
CA LYS A 40 -4.21 11.64 -3.61
C LYS A 40 -3.33 11.25 -4.80
N GLY A 41 -3.83 10.38 -5.66
CA GLY A 41 -3.15 9.91 -6.88
C GLY A 41 -2.31 8.63 -6.71
N LEU A 42 -2.01 8.19 -5.49
CA LEU A 42 -1.26 6.94 -5.27
C LEU A 42 -2.13 5.67 -5.35
N GLY A 43 -3.45 5.83 -5.21
CA GLY A 43 -4.40 4.73 -5.11
C GLY A 43 -4.23 3.89 -3.83
N TYR A 44 -5.12 2.91 -3.63
CA TYR A 44 -5.12 2.04 -2.46
C TYR A 44 -5.04 2.82 -1.13
N ASN A 45 -6.01 3.70 -0.91
CA ASN A 45 -6.02 4.66 0.21
C ASN A 45 -5.94 3.99 1.60
N ARG A 46 -6.23 2.68 1.71
CA ARG A 46 -6.09 1.92 2.96
C ARG A 46 -4.66 1.89 3.48
N ARG A 47 -3.68 2.05 2.59
CA ARG A 47 -2.28 2.18 2.96
C ARG A 47 -1.98 3.51 3.65
N ALA A 48 -2.71 4.58 3.32
CA ALA A 48 -2.56 5.87 3.98
C ALA A 48 -3.05 5.80 5.43
N LEU A 49 -4.25 5.22 5.63
CA LEU A 49 -4.80 4.96 6.95
C LEU A 49 -3.88 4.05 7.77
N ALA A 50 -3.44 2.93 7.18
CA ALA A 50 -2.53 2.00 7.85
C ALA A 50 -1.20 2.67 8.24
N LEU A 51 -0.63 3.53 7.40
CA LEU A 51 0.59 4.26 7.73
C LEU A 51 0.40 5.16 8.97
N ARG A 52 -0.72 5.89 9.04
CA ARG A 52 -1.07 6.70 10.21
C ARG A 52 -1.25 5.83 11.46
N THR A 53 -1.98 4.72 11.35
CA THR A 53 -2.17 3.79 12.47
C THR A 53 -0.86 3.12 12.91
N ILE A 54 0.04 2.80 11.98
CA ILE A 54 1.39 2.29 12.29
C ILE A 54 2.15 3.33 13.11
N ALA A 55 2.15 4.58 12.67
CA ALA A 55 2.79 5.69 13.37
C ALA A 55 2.23 5.83 14.81
N GLN A 56 0.91 5.82 14.96
CA GLN A 56 0.26 5.87 16.29
C GLN A 56 0.65 4.69 17.18
N LYS A 57 0.67 3.46 16.65
CA LYS A 57 1.08 2.26 17.41
C LYS A 57 2.57 2.27 17.76
N SER A 58 3.41 2.96 16.98
CA SER A 58 4.86 3.02 17.22
C SER A 58 5.24 3.75 18.52
N VAL A 59 4.33 4.49 19.15
CA VAL A 59 4.55 5.11 20.47
C VAL A 59 4.95 4.07 21.53
N ALA A 60 4.37 2.86 21.47
CA ALA A 60 4.70 1.77 22.38
C ALA A 60 6.14 1.25 22.22
N TYR A 61 6.78 1.62 21.12
CA TYR A 61 8.16 1.28 20.77
C TYR A 61 9.05 2.52 20.77
N GLY A 62 8.61 3.66 21.33
CA GLY A 62 9.41 4.89 21.36
C GLY A 62 9.51 5.59 20.01
N TRP A 63 8.41 5.62 19.25
CA TRP A 63 8.34 6.24 17.91
C TRP A 63 9.32 5.63 16.90
N THR A 64 9.49 4.32 16.97
CA THR A 64 10.24 3.49 16.01
C THR A 64 9.48 2.20 15.72
N LEU A 65 9.90 1.46 14.70
CA LEU A 65 9.46 0.08 14.49
C LEU A 65 10.36 -0.89 15.27
N PRO A 66 9.80 -2.00 15.79
CA PRO A 66 10.59 -3.01 16.49
C PRO A 66 11.51 -3.74 15.51
N ASN A 67 12.73 -4.05 15.96
CA ASN A 67 13.62 -5.01 15.30
C ASN A 67 13.20 -6.47 15.62
N ASP A 68 11.94 -6.79 15.38
CA ASP A 68 11.38 -8.13 15.58
C ASP A 68 10.35 -8.43 14.49
N TYR A 69 10.59 -9.52 13.77
CA TYR A 69 9.75 -9.89 12.62
C TYR A 69 8.31 -10.21 13.03
N GLN A 70 8.08 -10.85 14.18
CA GLN A 70 6.73 -11.21 14.62
C GLN A 70 5.95 -9.97 15.08
N ALA A 71 6.58 -9.09 15.86
CA ALA A 71 6.00 -7.82 16.28
C ALA A 71 5.65 -6.93 15.08
N LEU A 72 6.49 -6.91 14.04
CA LEU A 72 6.18 -6.19 12.79
C LEU A 72 4.89 -6.69 12.13
N LEU A 73 4.57 -7.98 12.20
CA LEU A 73 3.33 -8.55 11.62
C LEU A 73 2.06 -8.12 12.36
N GLU A 74 2.16 -7.64 13.59
CA GLU A 74 1.02 -7.14 14.38
C GLU A 74 0.55 -5.75 13.94
N PHE A 75 1.37 -5.06 13.16
CA PHE A 75 1.04 -3.77 12.59
C PHE A 75 0.08 -3.89 11.40
N PRO A 76 -0.90 -2.98 11.27
CA PRO A 76 -1.88 -3.04 10.20
C PRO A 76 -1.20 -2.95 8.83
N MET A 77 -1.58 -3.84 7.91
CA MET A 77 -1.04 -3.92 6.54
C MET A 77 0.46 -4.22 6.43
N ILE A 78 1.15 -4.55 7.53
CA ILE A 78 2.50 -5.11 7.49
C ILE A 78 2.37 -6.64 7.36
N GLY A 79 2.34 -7.12 6.12
CA GLY A 79 2.41 -8.56 5.83
C GLY A 79 3.87 -9.08 5.77
N PRO A 80 4.06 -10.40 5.57
CA PRO A 80 5.37 -11.05 5.57
C PRO A 80 6.44 -10.35 4.72
N ALA A 81 6.09 -9.94 3.50
CA ALA A 81 7.03 -9.25 2.61
C ALA A 81 7.42 -7.85 3.13
N THR A 82 6.50 -7.12 3.78
CA THR A 82 6.83 -5.78 4.31
C THR A 82 7.62 -5.89 5.61
N ALA A 83 7.29 -6.86 6.48
CA ALA A 83 8.10 -7.16 7.67
C ALA A 83 9.53 -7.54 7.26
N ALA A 84 9.71 -8.46 6.30
CA ALA A 84 11.03 -8.81 5.77
C ALA A 84 11.76 -7.60 5.17
N ALA A 85 11.08 -6.73 4.43
CA ALA A 85 11.69 -5.51 3.93
C ALA A 85 12.22 -4.61 5.06
N VAL A 86 11.43 -4.38 6.11
CA VAL A 86 11.86 -3.56 7.26
C VAL A 86 13.08 -4.18 7.95
N MET A 87 13.08 -5.49 8.19
CA MET A 87 14.23 -6.20 8.75
C MET A 87 15.48 -6.02 7.89
N ALA A 88 15.38 -6.25 6.57
CA ALA A 88 16.53 -6.17 5.66
C ALA A 88 17.06 -4.73 5.45
N PHE A 89 16.18 -3.75 5.22
CA PHE A 89 16.61 -2.41 4.79
C PHE A 89 16.82 -1.42 5.94
N SER A 90 16.05 -1.55 7.02
CA SER A 90 16.11 -0.64 8.18
C SER A 90 16.99 -1.21 9.29
N HIS A 91 16.86 -2.51 9.60
CA HIS A 91 17.64 -3.15 10.66
C HIS A 91 18.88 -3.89 10.16
N HIS A 92 19.04 -4.01 8.84
CA HIS A 92 20.17 -4.70 8.19
C HIS A 92 20.25 -6.19 8.59
N GLU A 93 19.11 -6.77 8.95
CA GLU A 93 18.98 -8.14 9.42
C GLU A 93 18.65 -9.11 8.28
N LYS A 94 19.11 -10.35 8.43
CA LYS A 94 18.80 -11.42 7.48
C LYS A 94 17.30 -11.73 7.51
N SER A 95 16.63 -11.62 6.37
CA SER A 95 15.21 -11.94 6.24
C SER A 95 14.85 -12.32 4.81
N ILE A 96 13.82 -13.17 4.63
CA ILE A 96 13.41 -13.66 3.31
C ILE A 96 12.46 -12.65 2.65
N TYR A 97 13.02 -11.64 1.99
CA TYR A 97 12.25 -10.62 1.27
C TYR A 97 11.99 -11.04 -0.18
N LEU A 98 10.87 -11.73 -0.44
CA LEU A 98 10.48 -12.15 -1.79
C LEU A 98 9.41 -11.21 -2.39
N GLU A 99 9.84 -10.14 -3.07
CA GLU A 99 8.96 -9.26 -3.84
C GLU A 99 8.96 -9.57 -5.35
N THR A 100 8.30 -8.75 -6.15
CA THR A 100 8.02 -8.98 -7.58
C THR A 100 9.26 -8.94 -8.47
N ASN A 101 10.24 -8.07 -8.22
CA ASN A 101 11.50 -8.03 -8.98
C ASN A 101 12.44 -9.17 -8.57
N ILE A 102 12.54 -9.48 -7.28
CA ILE A 102 13.31 -10.63 -6.76
C ILE A 102 12.76 -11.95 -7.32
N ARG A 103 11.43 -12.14 -7.28
CA ARG A 103 10.77 -13.28 -7.92
C ARG A 103 11.10 -13.38 -9.41
N ARG A 104 11.19 -12.24 -10.10
CA ARG A 104 11.55 -12.20 -11.52
C ARG A 104 12.96 -12.74 -11.76
N VAL A 105 13.92 -12.33 -10.92
CA VAL A 105 15.30 -12.78 -11.02
C VAL A 105 15.38 -14.29 -10.78
N LEU A 106 14.81 -14.78 -9.69
CA LEU A 106 14.88 -16.21 -9.34
C LEU A 106 14.25 -17.09 -10.44
N ILE A 107 13.05 -16.73 -10.91
CA ILE A 107 12.38 -17.46 -12.00
C ILE A 107 13.18 -17.38 -13.31
N HIS A 108 13.82 -16.24 -13.60
CA HIS A 108 14.63 -16.10 -14.80
C HIS A 108 15.89 -16.96 -14.76
N GLN A 109 16.58 -16.95 -13.61
CA GLN A 109 17.91 -17.56 -13.46
C GLN A 109 17.85 -19.07 -13.20
N PHE A 110 16.92 -19.51 -12.37
CA PHE A 110 16.85 -20.90 -11.89
C PHE A 110 15.73 -21.70 -12.56
N HIS A 111 14.70 -21.04 -13.09
CA HIS A 111 13.54 -21.68 -13.71
C HIS A 111 13.21 -21.17 -15.11
N PRO A 112 14.17 -21.15 -16.06
CA PRO A 112 13.94 -20.61 -17.40
C PRO A 112 12.84 -21.37 -18.17
N ASN A 113 12.67 -22.66 -17.88
CA ASN A 113 11.78 -23.57 -18.62
C ASN A 113 10.54 -24.04 -17.84
N GLU A 114 10.45 -23.73 -16.54
CA GLU A 114 9.34 -24.20 -15.70
C GLU A 114 8.16 -23.22 -15.71
N GLN A 115 6.95 -23.77 -15.59
CA GLN A 115 5.70 -23.02 -15.43
C GLN A 115 5.15 -23.24 -14.02
N HIS A 116 4.40 -22.27 -13.50
CA HIS A 116 3.77 -22.34 -12.17
C HIS A 116 4.78 -22.53 -11.00
N VAL A 117 5.91 -21.83 -11.06
CA VAL A 117 6.93 -21.85 -10.01
C VAL A 117 6.32 -21.32 -8.69
N GLY A 118 6.40 -22.12 -7.64
CA GLY A 118 5.77 -21.85 -6.34
C GLY A 118 6.63 -20.95 -5.44
N ASP A 119 5.99 -20.11 -4.62
CA ASP A 119 6.71 -19.22 -3.70
C ASP A 119 7.51 -19.99 -2.63
N THR A 120 7.12 -21.21 -2.26
CA THR A 120 7.91 -22.05 -1.33
C THR A 120 9.28 -22.37 -1.88
N GLN A 121 9.36 -22.80 -3.15
CA GLN A 121 10.61 -23.11 -3.84
C GLN A 121 11.49 -21.87 -3.96
N LEU A 122 10.90 -20.75 -4.42
CA LEU A 122 11.62 -19.47 -4.53
C LEU A 122 12.15 -18.97 -3.19
N LYS A 123 11.42 -19.16 -2.09
CA LYS A 123 11.88 -18.78 -0.74
C LYS A 123 13.03 -19.66 -0.26
N GLN A 124 13.03 -20.95 -0.59
CA GLN A 124 14.14 -21.86 -0.25
C GLN A 124 15.42 -21.47 -0.99
N GLU A 125 15.33 -21.18 -2.29
CA GLU A 125 16.46 -20.68 -3.08
C GLU A 125 16.97 -19.34 -2.57
N LEU A 126 16.06 -18.41 -2.28
CA LEU A 126 16.43 -17.11 -1.72
C LEU A 126 17.15 -17.27 -0.37
N ALA A 127 16.71 -18.20 0.48
CA ALA A 127 17.36 -18.50 1.76
C ALA A 127 18.80 -19.02 1.58
N GLN A 128 19.03 -19.93 0.62
CA GLN A 128 20.37 -20.43 0.30
C GLN A 128 21.29 -19.32 -0.22
N LEU A 129 20.78 -18.43 -1.07
CA LEU A 129 21.55 -17.29 -1.57
C LEU A 129 21.90 -16.30 -0.45
N LEU A 130 20.96 -16.08 0.47
CA LEU A 130 21.16 -15.23 1.66
C LEU A 130 22.24 -15.77 2.60
N ASP A 131 22.39 -17.09 2.72
CA ASP A 131 23.46 -17.71 3.54
C ASP A 131 24.87 -17.31 3.07
N LEU A 132 25.00 -16.88 1.81
CA LEU A 132 26.26 -16.46 1.20
C LEU A 132 26.52 -14.95 1.32
N GLN A 133 25.59 -14.19 1.92
CA GLN A 133 25.68 -12.73 2.01
C GLN A 133 25.93 -12.25 3.44
N THR A 134 26.67 -11.14 3.55
CA THR A 134 26.89 -10.41 4.80
C THR A 134 26.29 -9.00 4.76
N ASP A 135 26.04 -8.44 3.56
CA ASP A 135 25.39 -7.15 3.35
C ASP A 135 24.04 -7.34 2.65
N TYR A 136 23.02 -7.68 3.45
CA TYR A 136 21.69 -8.01 2.94
C TYR A 136 21.03 -6.83 2.22
N LYS A 137 21.22 -5.61 2.74
CA LYS A 137 20.62 -4.39 2.22
C LYS A 137 21.08 -4.10 0.79
N HIS A 138 22.39 -3.99 0.58
CA HIS A 138 22.92 -3.67 -0.75
C HIS A 138 22.71 -4.83 -1.72
N TRP A 139 22.79 -6.07 -1.25
CA TRP A 139 22.46 -7.24 -2.06
C TRP A 139 21.02 -7.20 -2.57
N TYR A 140 20.05 -6.86 -1.71
CA TYR A 140 18.66 -6.72 -2.14
C TYR A 140 18.44 -5.55 -3.10
N TYR A 141 19.13 -4.42 -2.93
CA TYR A 141 19.08 -3.34 -3.91
C TYR A 141 19.55 -3.81 -5.29
N ALA A 142 20.71 -4.48 -5.36
CA ALA A 142 21.22 -5.04 -6.60
C ALA A 142 20.24 -6.04 -7.25
N LEU A 143 19.62 -6.91 -6.45
CA LEU A 143 18.67 -7.90 -6.93
C LEU A 143 17.37 -7.27 -7.47
N MET A 144 16.88 -6.21 -6.82
CA MET A 144 15.72 -5.45 -7.30
C MET A 144 16.04 -4.70 -8.59
N ASP A 145 17.20 -4.05 -8.69
CA ASP A 145 17.65 -3.36 -9.90
C ASP A 145 17.81 -4.34 -11.07
N TYR A 146 18.40 -5.51 -10.82
CA TYR A 146 18.49 -6.58 -11.81
C TYR A 146 17.09 -7.02 -12.26
N GLY A 147 16.15 -7.21 -11.34
CA GLY A 147 14.78 -7.53 -11.71
C GLY A 147 14.13 -6.42 -12.55
N VAL A 148 14.33 -5.15 -12.23
CA VAL A 148 13.83 -4.02 -13.05
C VAL A 148 14.44 -4.04 -14.46
N MET A 149 15.74 -4.31 -14.57
CA MET A 149 16.44 -4.47 -15.85
C MET A 149 15.83 -5.60 -16.69
N LEU A 150 15.64 -6.79 -16.10
CA LEU A 150 15.04 -7.95 -16.78
C LEU A 150 13.65 -7.65 -17.34
N LYS A 151 12.84 -6.85 -16.64
CA LYS A 151 11.51 -6.44 -17.13
C LYS A 151 11.56 -5.76 -18.49
N LYS A 152 12.66 -5.07 -18.80
CA LYS A 152 12.86 -4.33 -20.06
C LYS A 152 13.48 -5.21 -21.16
N GLN A 153 14.17 -6.29 -20.79
CA GLN A 153 15.00 -7.08 -21.72
C GLN A 153 14.36 -8.40 -22.14
N VAL A 154 13.51 -9.00 -21.29
CA VAL A 154 12.91 -10.31 -21.56
C VAL A 154 11.40 -10.31 -21.36
N VAL A 155 10.72 -11.29 -21.97
CA VAL A 155 9.30 -11.55 -21.72
C VAL A 155 9.11 -11.83 -20.22
N ASN A 156 8.24 -11.05 -19.57
CA ASN A 156 8.08 -11.01 -18.10
C ASN A 156 8.09 -12.40 -17.44
N PRO A 157 9.19 -12.80 -16.77
CA PRO A 157 9.32 -14.10 -16.11
C PRO A 157 8.26 -14.37 -15.06
N ASN A 158 7.74 -13.33 -14.41
CA ASN A 158 6.71 -13.47 -13.38
C ASN A 158 5.41 -14.12 -13.89
N ARG A 159 5.15 -14.14 -15.20
CA ARG A 159 4.01 -14.87 -15.77
C ARG A 159 4.04 -16.37 -15.46
N ARG A 160 5.22 -16.90 -15.13
CA ARG A 160 5.43 -18.31 -14.76
C ARG A 160 5.33 -18.56 -13.26
N SER A 161 5.07 -17.55 -12.44
CA SER A 161 4.83 -17.75 -11.01
C SER A 161 3.43 -18.32 -10.76
N ALA A 162 3.31 -19.24 -9.81
CA ALA A 162 2.02 -19.74 -9.33
C ALA A 162 1.13 -18.63 -8.73
N HIS A 163 1.72 -17.54 -8.22
CA HIS A 163 1.00 -16.40 -7.65
C HIS A 163 0.75 -15.26 -8.64
N TYR A 164 1.05 -15.47 -9.92
CA TYR A 164 0.81 -14.45 -10.93
C TYR A 164 -0.68 -14.22 -11.11
N SER A 165 -1.13 -13.00 -10.81
CA SER A 165 -2.47 -12.53 -11.15
C SER A 165 -2.37 -11.27 -11.99
N ARG A 166 -3.22 -11.19 -13.03
CA ARG A 166 -3.36 -9.97 -13.81
C ARG A 166 -4.30 -9.03 -13.07
N GLN A 167 -3.82 -7.85 -12.74
CA GLN A 167 -4.66 -6.82 -12.14
C GLN A 167 -5.81 -6.47 -13.09
N SER A 168 -7.04 -6.44 -12.56
CA SER A 168 -8.22 -6.02 -13.32
C SER A 168 -8.13 -4.54 -13.71
N LYS A 169 -8.91 -4.16 -14.72
CA LYS A 169 -9.00 -2.76 -15.16
C LYS A 169 -9.43 -1.86 -13.99
N PHE A 170 -8.92 -0.63 -14.00
CA PHE A 170 -9.30 0.37 -13.01
C PHE A 170 -10.61 1.07 -13.39
N GLU A 171 -10.79 1.33 -14.69
CA GLU A 171 -12.00 1.91 -15.25
C GLU A 171 -13.22 1.06 -14.92
N ASP A 172 -14.29 1.72 -14.51
CA ASP A 172 -15.55 1.16 -14.05
C ASP A 172 -15.41 0.15 -12.89
N SER A 173 -14.35 0.27 -12.09
CA SER A 173 -14.16 -0.58 -10.91
C SER A 173 -14.61 0.10 -9.62
N ASN A 174 -14.96 -0.68 -8.59
CA ASN A 174 -15.24 -0.13 -7.25
C ASN A 174 -14.03 0.63 -6.66
N ARG A 175 -12.80 0.36 -7.14
CA ARG A 175 -11.61 1.13 -6.76
C ARG A 175 -11.67 2.56 -7.31
N GLN A 176 -12.25 2.76 -8.49
CA GLN A 176 -12.47 4.09 -9.06
C GLN A 176 -13.53 4.85 -8.27
N ILE A 177 -14.69 4.23 -8.02
CA ILE A 177 -15.79 4.83 -7.24
C ILE A 177 -15.28 5.31 -5.88
N ARG A 178 -14.59 4.43 -5.13
CA ARG A 178 -14.00 4.77 -3.83
C ARG A 178 -12.97 5.89 -3.92
N GLY A 179 -12.16 5.91 -4.97
CA GLY A 179 -11.19 6.98 -5.21
C GLY A 179 -11.89 8.33 -5.44
N MET A 180 -12.98 8.34 -6.19
CA MET A 180 -13.76 9.56 -6.46
C MET A 180 -14.53 10.03 -5.23
N LEU A 181 -15.12 9.12 -4.44
CA LEU A 181 -15.75 9.46 -3.16
C LEU A 181 -14.78 10.17 -2.22
N LEU A 182 -13.58 9.59 -2.03
CA LEU A 182 -12.55 10.20 -1.19
C LEU A 182 -12.04 11.53 -1.75
N LEU A 183 -11.98 11.67 -3.08
CA LEU A 183 -11.66 12.94 -3.72
C LEU A 183 -12.71 14.01 -3.38
N VAL A 184 -13.99 13.67 -3.52
CA VAL A 184 -15.08 14.60 -3.17
C VAL A 184 -15.00 15.01 -1.71
N PHE A 185 -14.81 14.08 -0.77
CA PHE A 185 -14.73 14.43 0.65
C PHE A 185 -13.48 15.24 1.01
N THR A 186 -12.34 14.99 0.36
CA THR A 186 -11.11 15.74 0.59
C THR A 186 -11.16 17.16 0.02
N GLU A 187 -11.86 17.38 -1.11
CA GLU A 187 -11.90 18.67 -1.80
C GLU A 187 -13.11 19.53 -1.46
N GLN A 188 -14.27 18.91 -1.26
CA GLN A 188 -15.55 19.59 -1.09
C GLN A 188 -16.10 19.44 0.34
N GLY A 189 -15.42 18.69 1.20
CA GLY A 189 -15.88 18.38 2.55
C GLY A 189 -17.07 17.41 2.56
N PRO A 190 -17.81 17.34 3.68
CA PRO A 190 -18.88 16.37 3.85
C PRO A 190 -20.01 16.52 2.82
N GLN A 191 -20.57 15.42 2.32
CA GLN A 191 -21.64 15.41 1.32
C GLN A 191 -22.79 14.50 1.72
N ASP A 192 -24.01 14.81 1.30
CA ASP A 192 -25.13 13.88 1.41
C ASP A 192 -25.14 12.86 0.27
N PHE A 193 -25.87 11.76 0.47
CA PHE A 193 -25.89 10.65 -0.48
C PHE A 193 -26.48 11.05 -1.85
N GLU A 194 -27.49 11.93 -1.87
CA GLU A 194 -28.13 12.39 -3.10
C GLU A 194 -27.22 13.32 -3.92
N GLY A 195 -26.41 14.15 -3.27
CA GLY A 195 -25.36 14.96 -3.88
C GLY A 195 -24.30 14.10 -4.53
N LEU A 196 -23.85 13.05 -3.84
CA LEU A 196 -22.89 12.08 -4.37
C LEU A 196 -23.43 11.36 -5.61
N CYS A 197 -24.68 10.90 -5.58
CA CYS A 197 -25.33 10.23 -6.71
C CYS A 197 -25.51 11.16 -7.93
N ARG A 198 -25.65 12.48 -7.73
CA ARG A 198 -25.72 13.46 -8.82
C ARG A 198 -24.36 13.79 -9.43
N GLN A 199 -23.29 13.81 -8.63
CA GLN A 199 -21.94 14.14 -9.11
C GLN A 199 -21.22 12.96 -9.77
N LEU A 200 -21.41 11.75 -9.27
CA LEU A 200 -20.63 10.59 -9.70
C LEU A 200 -21.30 9.86 -10.86
N PRO A 201 -20.55 9.49 -11.92
CA PRO A 201 -21.10 8.81 -13.10
C PRO A 201 -21.24 7.29 -12.86
N PHE A 202 -21.82 6.89 -11.73
CA PHE A 202 -22.02 5.48 -11.34
C PHE A 202 -23.43 5.29 -10.80
N ASP A 203 -23.90 4.05 -10.81
CA ASP A 203 -25.21 3.73 -10.26
C ASP A 203 -25.25 3.88 -8.73
N ARG A 204 -26.45 4.22 -8.25
CA ARG A 204 -26.75 4.49 -6.84
C ARG A 204 -26.37 3.32 -5.93
N GLU A 205 -26.60 2.08 -6.38
CA GLU A 205 -26.33 0.88 -5.59
C GLU A 205 -24.82 0.72 -5.35
N ARG A 206 -24.00 0.83 -6.40
CA ARG A 206 -22.54 0.74 -6.30
C ARG A 206 -21.93 1.89 -5.51
N ILE A 207 -22.46 3.11 -5.62
CA ILE A 207 -22.06 4.25 -4.79
C ILE A 207 -22.34 3.93 -3.32
N GLY A 208 -23.56 3.49 -2.99
CA GLY A 208 -23.98 3.13 -1.64
C GLY A 208 -23.10 2.03 -1.03
N ALA A 209 -22.87 0.95 -1.77
CA ALA A 209 -22.01 -0.15 -1.31
C ALA A 209 -20.56 0.31 -1.05
N CYS A 210 -20.01 1.17 -1.92
CA CYS A 210 -18.67 1.73 -1.72
C CYS A 210 -18.61 2.67 -0.52
N LEU A 211 -19.67 3.44 -0.27
CA LEU A 211 -19.78 4.35 0.86
C LEU A 211 -19.81 3.59 2.19
N SER A 212 -20.69 2.58 2.30
CA SER A 212 -20.75 1.70 3.49
C SER A 212 -19.42 0.99 3.74
N ALA A 213 -18.72 0.56 2.68
CA ALA A 213 -17.40 -0.04 2.83
C ALA A 213 -16.34 0.97 3.30
N LEU A 214 -16.38 2.22 2.84
CA LEU A 214 -15.47 3.27 3.31
C LEU A 214 -15.74 3.63 4.77
N GLU A 215 -17.00 3.68 5.18
CA GLU A 215 -17.40 3.91 6.57
C GLU A 215 -16.92 2.78 7.49
N ALA A 216 -17.19 1.52 7.12
CA ALA A 216 -16.75 0.35 7.89
C ALA A 216 -15.21 0.25 8.00
N GLU A 217 -14.48 0.80 7.02
CA GLU A 217 -13.02 0.88 7.04
C GLU A 217 -12.48 2.10 7.79
N GLY A 218 -13.36 3.00 8.26
CA GLY A 218 -12.98 4.19 9.03
C GLY A 218 -12.45 5.36 8.19
N PHE A 219 -12.70 5.38 6.89
CA PHE A 219 -12.33 6.52 6.04
C PHE A 219 -13.26 7.71 6.19
N ILE A 220 -14.53 7.42 6.46
CA ILE A 220 -15.61 8.39 6.57
C ILE A 220 -16.49 8.01 7.74
N SER A 221 -17.26 8.97 8.23
CA SER A 221 -18.32 8.75 9.21
C SER A 221 -19.59 9.49 8.79
N LEU A 222 -20.72 8.99 9.26
CA LEU A 222 -21.96 9.73 9.26
C LEU A 222 -21.85 10.91 10.24
N LEU A 223 -22.02 12.12 9.73
CA LEU A 223 -22.06 13.33 10.52
C LEU A 223 -23.51 13.63 10.94
N PRO A 224 -23.71 14.15 12.17
CA PRO A 224 -25.04 14.54 12.61
C PRO A 224 -25.63 15.60 11.69
N ALA A 225 -26.95 15.53 11.48
CA ALA A 225 -27.67 16.53 10.71
C ALA A 225 -27.48 17.91 11.36
N VAL A 226 -27.05 18.89 10.56
CA VAL A 226 -27.02 20.29 10.99
C VAL A 226 -28.45 20.82 10.85
N SER A 227 -28.90 21.68 11.77
CA SER A 227 -30.28 22.15 11.89
C SER A 227 -30.93 22.72 10.61
N GLU A 228 -30.14 23.05 9.60
CA GLU A 228 -30.57 23.62 8.31
C GLU A 228 -30.62 22.60 7.16
N GLU A 229 -30.06 21.39 7.31
CA GLU A 229 -30.05 20.32 6.29
C GLU A 229 -30.47 18.98 6.90
N PRO A 230 -31.70 18.48 6.61
CA PRO A 230 -32.21 17.25 7.22
C PRO A 230 -31.56 15.97 6.68
N SER A 231 -30.75 16.04 5.61
CA SER A 231 -30.06 14.88 5.05
C SER A 231 -28.82 14.53 5.87
N GLN A 232 -28.67 13.24 6.19
CA GLN A 232 -27.44 12.75 6.80
C GLN A 232 -26.27 12.90 5.82
N ARG A 233 -25.13 13.39 6.32
CA ARG A 233 -23.94 13.68 5.51
C ARG A 233 -22.80 12.75 5.88
N TYR A 234 -22.02 12.35 4.89
CA TYR A 234 -20.80 11.57 5.06
C TYR A 234 -19.60 12.50 4.92
N GLY A 235 -18.60 12.34 5.76
CA GLY A 235 -17.36 13.12 5.68
C GLY A 235 -16.19 12.37 6.27
N ILE A 236 -14.97 12.86 6.00
CA ILE A 236 -13.77 12.33 6.65
C ILE A 236 -13.78 12.80 8.12
N PRO A 237 -13.62 11.90 9.10
CA PRO A 237 -13.58 12.29 10.50
C PRO A 237 -12.39 13.22 10.78
N HIS A 238 -12.59 14.13 11.74
CA HIS A 238 -11.53 15.01 12.24
C HIS A 238 -10.40 14.22 12.93
#